data_AF-A0A3R5V6J0-F1
#
_entry.id   AF-A0A3R5V6J0-F1
#
_cell.length_a   1.000
_cell.length_b   1.000
_cell.length_c   1.000
_cell.angle_alpha   90.00
_cell.angle_beta   90.00
_cell.angle_gamma   90.00
#
_symmetry.space_group_name_H-M   'P 1'
#
loop_
_entity.id
_entity.type
_entity.pdbx_description
1 polymer ?
#
loop_
_entity_poly.entity_id
_entity_poly.type
_entity_poly.pdbx_seq_one_letter_code
_entity_poly.pdbx_strand_id
1 'polypeptide(L)'
;MRYYYDGKAKVFKMRGRVHDKIILYNVNYKKHIKIRHPEIDISKIDEILKEPDFVYKSSTNTKIYYYEKEYLDYTYRVVIGSFKKSTKEVITAYKVNNKNKLTIKHAYCVYDKETHLEFRAMKRELYDDLDYYYKLFNIAE
;
A
#
# COMPACT_ATOMS: atom_id res chain seq x y z
N MET A 1 3.94 3.34 -14.19
CA MET A 1 2.47 3.53 -14.08
C MET A 1 1.85 3.45 -15.47
N ARG A 2 0.77 2.68 -15.66
CA ARG A 2 0.05 2.58 -16.96
C ARG A 2 -1.26 3.39 -16.89
N TYR A 3 -1.86 3.75 -18.02
CA TYR A 3 -3.19 4.39 -18.04
C TYR A 3 -4.06 3.85 -19.18
N TYR A 4 -5.37 4.10 -19.09
CA TYR A 4 -6.35 3.86 -20.14
C TYR A 4 -7.42 4.95 -20.10
N TYR A 5 -8.33 4.95 -21.07
CA TYR A 5 -9.49 5.82 -21.08
C TYR A 5 -10.76 5.02 -20.84
N ASP A 6 -11.59 5.52 -19.94
CA ASP A 6 -12.95 5.04 -19.67
C ASP A 6 -13.91 6.12 -20.18
N GLY A 7 -14.43 5.94 -21.39
CA GLY A 7 -15.04 7.02 -22.16
C GLY A 7 -14.05 8.17 -22.39
N LYS A 8 -14.37 9.37 -21.89
CA LYS A 8 -13.49 10.56 -21.97
C LYS A 8 -12.57 10.73 -20.74
N ALA A 9 -12.68 9.87 -19.73
CA ALA A 9 -11.92 9.99 -18.49
C ALA A 9 -10.60 9.20 -18.57
N LYS A 10 -9.47 9.88 -18.34
CA LYS A 10 -8.17 9.21 -18.17
C LYS A 10 -8.13 8.50 -16.82
N VAL A 11 -7.76 7.22 -16.81
CA VAL A 11 -7.68 6.38 -15.60
C VAL A 11 -6.28 5.80 -15.47
N PHE A 12 -5.64 6.03 -14.33
CA PHE A 12 -4.33 5.46 -13.99
C PHE A 12 -4.51 4.06 -13.40
N LYS A 13 -3.70 3.11 -13.85
CA LYS A 13 -3.58 1.75 -13.30
C LYS A 13 -2.36 1.70 -12.39
N MET A 14 -2.62 1.39 -11.13
CA MET A 14 -1.64 1.30 -10.05
C MET A 14 -1.68 -0.11 -9.44
N ARG A 15 -0.54 -0.50 -8.87
CA ARG A 15 -0.40 -1.74 -8.11
C ARG A 15 0.00 -1.36 -6.69
N GLY A 16 -0.76 -1.82 -5.71
CA GLY A 16 -0.42 -1.64 -4.30
C GLY A 16 0.24 -2.89 -3.72
N ARG A 17 0.82 -2.74 -2.53
CA ARG A 17 1.47 -3.81 -1.78
C ARG A 17 0.53 -4.97 -1.46
N VAL A 18 -0.72 -4.65 -1.07
CA VAL A 18 -1.75 -5.66 -0.71
C VAL A 18 -2.76 -5.89 -1.85
N HIS A 19 -2.93 -4.92 -2.76
CA HIS A 19 -3.93 -5.02 -3.84
C HIS A 19 -3.31 -4.83 -5.22
N ASP A 20 -3.45 -5.84 -6.08
CA ASP A 20 -2.83 -5.81 -7.41
C ASP A 20 -3.49 -4.88 -8.43
N LYS A 21 -4.79 -4.57 -8.24
CA LYS A 21 -5.59 -3.78 -9.17
C LYS A 21 -6.16 -2.57 -8.46
N ILE A 22 -5.46 -1.44 -8.57
CA ILE A 22 -5.90 -0.15 -8.06
C ILE A 22 -6.05 0.83 -9.23
N ILE A 23 -7.14 1.57 -9.27
CA ILE A 23 -7.37 2.62 -10.26
C ILE A 23 -7.45 4.01 -9.61
N LEU A 24 -7.04 5.03 -10.35
CA LEU A 24 -7.24 6.42 -10.00
C LEU A 24 -7.77 7.17 -11.22
N TYR A 25 -8.99 7.66 -11.16
CA TYR A 25 -9.51 8.56 -12.18
C TYR A 25 -8.77 9.90 -12.11
N ASN A 26 -8.22 10.34 -13.24
CA ASN A 26 -7.52 11.64 -13.34
C ASN A 26 -8.45 12.81 -12.98
N VAL A 27 -9.75 12.66 -13.20
CA VAL A 27 -10.75 13.64 -12.78
C VAL A 27 -10.80 13.74 -11.25
N ASN A 28 -10.78 12.61 -10.53
CA ASN A 28 -10.73 12.61 -9.07
C ASN A 28 -9.44 13.26 -8.57
N TYR A 29 -8.29 12.89 -9.15
CA TYR A 29 -7.02 13.52 -8.80
C TYR A 29 -7.05 15.04 -9.01
N LYS A 30 -7.47 15.52 -10.19
CA LYS A 30 -7.44 16.95 -10.53
C LYS A 30 -8.45 17.79 -9.74
N LYS A 31 -9.65 17.25 -9.49
CA LYS A 31 -10.76 18.03 -8.88
C LYS A 31 -10.84 17.90 -7.36
N HIS A 32 -10.23 16.87 -6.76
CA HIS A 32 -10.33 16.62 -5.34
C HIS A 32 -8.96 16.58 -4.67
N ILE A 33 -8.14 15.60 -5.02
CA ILE A 33 -6.87 15.35 -4.33
C ILE A 33 -5.91 16.53 -4.51
N LYS A 34 -5.65 16.95 -5.76
CA LYS A 34 -4.67 18.00 -6.05
C LYS A 34 -5.09 19.37 -5.54
N ILE A 35 -6.40 19.64 -5.46
CA ILE A 35 -6.93 20.91 -4.95
C ILE A 35 -6.83 20.98 -3.43
N ARG A 36 -7.20 19.90 -2.74
CA ARG A 36 -7.24 19.88 -1.26
C ARG A 36 -5.90 19.54 -0.62
N HIS A 37 -5.07 18.78 -1.34
CA HIS A 37 -3.78 18.25 -0.91
C HIS A 37 -2.74 18.50 -2.00
N PRO A 38 -2.38 19.77 -2.27
CA PRO A 38 -1.45 20.15 -3.33
C PRO A 38 -0.06 19.51 -3.18
N GLU A 39 0.31 19.13 -1.97
CA GLU A 39 1.55 18.43 -1.60
C GLU A 39 1.60 16.95 -2.05
N ILE A 40 0.47 16.41 -2.54
CA ILE A 40 0.39 15.04 -3.03
C ILE A 40 0.21 15.06 -4.54
N ASP A 41 1.20 14.50 -5.23
CA ASP A 41 1.12 14.21 -6.66
C ASP A 41 0.82 12.72 -6.91
N ILE A 42 0.56 12.39 -8.18
CA ILE A 42 0.25 11.02 -8.60
C ILE A 42 1.42 10.07 -8.33
N SER A 43 2.66 10.52 -8.47
CA SER A 43 3.86 9.70 -8.25
C SER A 43 3.97 9.30 -6.79
N LYS A 44 3.69 10.24 -5.88
CA LYS A 44 3.65 10.01 -4.43
C LYS A 44 2.55 9.03 -4.06
N ILE A 45 1.37 9.11 -4.69
CA ILE A 45 0.30 8.11 -4.52
C ILE A 45 0.77 6.72 -4.96
N ASP A 46 1.37 6.62 -6.15
CA ASP A 46 1.88 5.34 -6.69
C ASP A 46 2.96 4.74 -5.78
N GLU A 47 3.86 5.57 -5.24
CA GLU A 47 4.89 5.17 -4.29
C GLU A 47 4.29 4.65 -2.97
N ILE A 48 3.38 5.42 -2.34
CA ILE A 48 2.71 5.02 -1.09
C ILE A 48 1.97 3.69 -1.27
N LEU A 49 1.34 3.48 -2.43
CA LEU A 49 0.65 2.23 -2.70
C LEU A 49 1.61 1.05 -2.81
N LYS A 50 2.76 1.21 -3.49
CA LYS A 50 3.73 0.13 -3.73
C LYS A 50 4.55 -0.22 -2.49
N GLU A 51 4.99 0.79 -1.78
CA GLU A 51 5.92 0.68 -0.65
C GLU A 51 5.37 1.43 0.57
N PRO A 52 4.19 1.04 1.08
CA PRO A 52 3.66 1.59 2.32
C PRO A 52 4.53 1.13 3.50
N ASP A 53 4.52 1.93 4.57
CA ASP A 53 4.97 1.48 5.88
C ASP A 53 3.84 0.70 6.58
N PHE A 54 2.59 1.17 6.43
CA PHE A 54 1.42 0.48 6.98
C PHE A 54 0.28 0.35 5.97
N VAL A 55 -0.44 -0.76 6.04
CA VAL A 55 -1.76 -0.91 5.42
C VAL A 55 -2.73 -1.44 6.45
N TYR A 56 -3.85 -0.75 6.64
CA TYR A 56 -4.85 -1.16 7.62
C TYR A 56 -6.27 -0.81 7.17
N LYS A 57 -7.26 -1.33 7.89
CA LYS A 57 -8.68 -1.08 7.68
C LYS A 57 -9.27 -0.31 8.86
N SER A 58 -10.36 0.43 8.65
CA SER A 58 -11.09 1.05 9.77
C SER A 58 -11.88 0.04 10.61
N SER A 59 -12.25 -1.10 10.01
CA SER A 59 -12.93 -2.22 10.66
C SER A 59 -12.72 -3.54 9.90
N THR A 60 -13.07 -4.68 10.49
CA THR A 60 -13.05 -5.98 9.81
C THR A 60 -13.93 -6.01 8.57
N ASN A 61 -15.10 -5.37 8.63
CA ASN A 61 -16.14 -5.45 7.59
C ASN A 61 -16.04 -4.38 6.50
N THR A 62 -15.25 -3.32 6.70
CA THR A 62 -15.11 -2.29 5.67
C THR A 62 -14.36 -2.83 4.44
N LYS A 63 -14.64 -2.25 3.27
CA LYS A 63 -13.85 -2.45 2.06
C LYS A 63 -12.90 -1.28 1.77
N ILE A 64 -12.73 -0.40 2.75
CA ILE A 64 -11.82 0.74 2.73
C ILE A 64 -10.49 0.32 3.37
N TYR A 65 -9.40 0.69 2.71
CA TYR A 65 -8.04 0.47 3.17
C TYR A 65 -7.29 1.79 3.19
N TYR A 66 -6.43 1.92 4.19
CA TYR A 66 -5.56 3.06 4.39
C TYR A 66 -4.13 2.59 4.18
N TYR A 67 -3.46 3.17 3.19
CA TYR A 67 -2.04 2.99 2.94
C TYR A 67 -1.33 4.19 3.53
N GLU A 68 -0.38 3.98 4.42
CA GLU A 68 0.42 5.04 5.01
C GLU A 68 1.88 4.86 4.69
N LYS A 69 2.54 5.98 4.43
CA LYS A 69 3.98 6.07 4.34
C LYS A 69 4.48 7.31 5.06
N GLU A 70 5.52 7.14 5.84
CA GLU A 70 6.21 8.19 6.55
C GLU A 70 7.33 8.75 5.68
N TYR A 71 7.35 10.08 5.55
CA TYR A 71 8.39 10.83 4.87
C TYR A 71 8.91 11.87 5.87
N LEU A 72 10.09 11.60 6.43
CA LEU A 72 10.70 12.45 7.46
C LEU A 72 9.69 12.71 8.60
N ASP A 73 9.25 13.95 8.77
CA ASP A 73 8.35 14.37 9.86
C ASP A 73 6.85 14.21 9.53
N TYR A 74 6.50 13.70 8.36
CA TYR A 74 5.13 13.69 7.87
C TYR A 74 4.68 12.32 7.39
N THR A 75 3.54 11.87 7.93
CA THR A 75 2.85 10.70 7.41
C THR A 75 1.88 11.13 6.31
N TYR A 76 1.91 10.42 5.19
CA TYR A 76 0.96 10.59 4.08
C TYR A 76 0.11 9.35 3.96
N ARG A 77 -1.17 9.56 3.68
CA ARG A 77 -2.15 8.48 3.61
C ARG A 77 -2.87 8.48 2.28
N VAL A 78 -2.92 7.32 1.64
CA VAL A 78 -3.77 7.04 0.48
C VAL A 78 -4.92 6.15 0.92
N VAL A 79 -6.15 6.58 0.63
CA VAL A 79 -7.37 5.84 0.95
C VAL A 79 -7.89 5.19 -0.31
N ILE A 80 -8.04 3.87 -0.27
CA ILE A 80 -8.63 3.11 -1.36
C ILE A 80 -9.91 2.41 -0.93
N GLY A 81 -10.90 2.36 -1.83
CA GLY A 81 -12.18 1.69 -1.63
C GLY A 81 -12.42 0.58 -2.64
N SER A 82 -13.52 -0.15 -2.45
CA SER A 82 -13.98 -1.13 -3.44
C SER A 82 -14.61 -0.43 -4.64
N PHE A 83 -14.19 -0.82 -5.85
CA PHE A 83 -14.80 -0.34 -7.11
C PHE A 83 -15.56 -1.46 -7.83
N LYS A 84 -14.84 -2.52 -8.24
CA LYS A 84 -15.38 -3.73 -8.87
C LYS A 84 -14.80 -4.96 -8.18
N LYS A 85 -15.26 -6.16 -8.56
CA LYS A 85 -14.70 -7.43 -8.04
C LYS A 85 -13.17 -7.40 -8.18
N SER A 86 -12.47 -7.55 -7.05
CA SER A 86 -11.00 -7.52 -6.94
C SER A 86 -10.31 -6.24 -7.43
N THR A 87 -11.04 -5.15 -7.68
CA THR A 87 -10.48 -3.85 -8.11
C THR A 87 -10.78 -2.79 -7.07
N LYS A 88 -9.74 -2.05 -6.69
CA LYS A 88 -9.84 -0.92 -5.77
C LYS A 88 -9.72 0.40 -6.51
N GLU A 89 -10.27 1.44 -5.92
CA GLU A 89 -10.17 2.81 -6.44
C GLU A 89 -9.59 3.72 -5.36
N VAL A 90 -8.69 4.61 -5.75
CA VAL A 90 -8.21 5.69 -4.89
C VAL A 90 -9.33 6.71 -4.69
N ILE A 91 -9.83 6.79 -3.46
CA ILE A 91 -10.87 7.72 -3.05
C ILE A 91 -10.24 9.09 -2.79
N THR A 92 -9.20 9.13 -1.97
CA THR A 92 -8.49 10.36 -1.58
C THR A 92 -7.07 10.04 -1.16
N ALA A 93 -6.22 11.06 -1.11
CA ALA A 93 -4.91 11.01 -0.48
C ALA A 93 -4.65 12.33 0.26
N TYR A 94 -4.05 12.28 1.44
CA TYR A 94 -3.81 13.47 2.27
C TYR A 94 -2.63 13.30 3.23
N LYS A 95 -2.03 14.41 3.61
CA LYS A 95 -1.06 14.50 4.72
C LYS A 95 -1.79 14.35 6.06
N VAL A 96 -1.28 13.50 6.93
CA VAL A 96 -1.82 13.27 8.27
C VAL A 96 -1.15 14.25 9.23
N ASN A 97 -1.94 15.14 9.85
CA ASN A 97 -1.43 16.03 10.89
C ASN A 97 -1.32 15.26 12.21
N ASN A 98 -0.09 15.10 12.68
CA ASN A 98 0.29 14.20 13.76
C ASN A 98 -0.06 14.80 15.15
N LYS A 99 -1.34 14.75 15.55
CA LYS A 99 -1.76 15.02 16.94
C LYS A 99 -2.26 13.80 17.71
N ASN A 100 -2.71 12.75 17.04
CA ASN A 100 -3.19 11.53 17.70
C ASN A 100 -2.29 10.35 17.35
N LYS A 101 -1.17 10.28 18.07
CA LYS A 101 -0.24 9.17 18.13
C LYS A 101 -0.97 7.88 18.55
N LEU A 102 -0.85 6.88 17.68
CA LEU A 102 -0.70 5.45 18.01
C LEU A 102 -1.85 4.55 18.51
N THR A 103 -2.92 4.96 19.17
CA THR A 103 -3.57 3.95 20.05
C THR A 103 -4.69 3.06 19.50
N ILE A 104 -5.35 3.36 18.36
CA ILE A 104 -6.49 2.52 17.87
C ILE A 104 -6.44 2.21 16.36
N LYS A 105 -5.63 2.94 15.58
CA LYS A 105 -5.73 2.95 14.11
C LYS A 105 -5.24 1.68 13.42
N HIS A 106 -4.42 0.86 14.07
CA HIS A 106 -3.85 -0.38 13.51
C HIS A 106 -4.49 -1.67 14.04
N ALA A 107 -5.60 -1.58 14.79
CA ALA A 107 -6.28 -2.79 15.30
C ALA A 107 -6.62 -3.79 14.18
N TYR A 108 -6.85 -3.29 12.96
CA TYR A 108 -7.07 -4.10 11.76
C TYR A 108 -5.94 -3.88 10.74
N CYS A 109 -4.69 -3.99 11.21
CA CYS A 109 -3.50 -3.99 10.37
C CYS A 109 -3.50 -5.18 9.42
N VAL A 110 -3.20 -4.91 8.16
CA VAL A 110 -3.10 -5.90 7.07
C VAL A 110 -1.65 -6.03 6.62
N TYR A 111 -0.86 -4.98 6.79
CA TYR A 111 0.56 -4.96 6.48
C TYR A 111 1.27 -3.95 7.38
N ASP A 112 2.37 -4.36 7.96
CA ASP A 112 3.33 -3.53 8.68
C ASP A 112 4.70 -3.85 8.10
N LYS A 113 5.40 -2.83 7.60
CA LYS A 113 6.70 -2.96 6.96
C LYS A 113 7.75 -3.53 7.91
N GLU A 114 7.77 -3.14 9.18
CA GLU A 114 8.79 -3.62 10.13
C GLU A 114 8.59 -5.12 10.37
N THR A 115 7.42 -5.50 10.87
CA THR A 115 7.05 -6.90 11.08
C THR A 115 7.18 -7.74 9.81
N HIS A 116 6.79 -7.21 8.64
CA HIS A 116 6.89 -7.94 7.38
C HIS A 116 8.35 -8.07 6.87
N LEU A 117 9.23 -7.13 7.19
CA LEU A 117 10.66 -7.26 6.93
C LEU A 117 11.26 -8.34 7.82
N GLU A 118 10.90 -8.38 9.10
CA GLU A 118 11.32 -9.44 10.03
C GLU A 118 10.86 -10.82 9.54
N PHE A 119 9.58 -10.98 9.18
CA PHE A 119 9.09 -12.24 8.60
C PHE A 119 9.82 -12.63 7.31
N ARG A 120 10.14 -11.66 6.45
CA ARG A 120 10.92 -11.94 5.23
C ARG A 120 12.36 -12.34 5.54
N ALA A 121 12.99 -11.71 6.53
CA ALA A 121 14.34 -12.05 6.97
C ALA A 121 14.37 -13.46 7.55
N MET A 122 13.48 -13.77 8.50
CA MET A 122 13.34 -15.11 9.07
C MET A 122 13.07 -16.18 8.00
N LYS A 123 12.18 -15.90 7.04
CA LYS A 123 11.90 -16.85 5.96
C LYS A 123 13.13 -17.07 5.08
N ARG A 124 13.91 -16.03 4.82
CA ARG A 124 15.14 -16.12 4.04
C ARG A 124 16.20 -16.92 4.79
N GLU A 125 16.42 -16.63 6.07
CA GLU A 125 17.31 -17.41 6.94
C GLU A 125 16.89 -18.88 6.97
N LEU A 126 15.60 -19.18 7.13
CA LEU A 126 15.10 -20.55 7.07
C LEU A 126 15.36 -21.23 5.72
N TYR A 127 15.22 -20.51 4.60
CA TYR A 127 15.56 -21.06 3.28
C TYR A 127 17.07 -21.29 3.14
N ASP A 128 17.89 -20.35 3.59
CA ASP A 128 19.35 -20.46 3.56
C ASP A 128 19.82 -21.64 4.45
N ASP A 129 19.20 -21.82 5.62
CA ASP A 129 19.41 -22.96 6.52
C ASP A 129 18.98 -24.27 5.87
N LEU A 130 17.79 -24.33 5.27
CA LEU A 130 17.33 -25.52 4.54
C LEU A 130 18.28 -25.87 3.39
N ASP A 131 18.72 -24.90 2.60
CA ASP A 131 19.70 -25.10 1.53
C ASP A 131 21.05 -25.60 2.08
N TYR A 132 21.48 -25.10 3.25
CA TYR A 132 22.66 -25.60 3.95
C TYR A 132 22.48 -27.05 4.44
N TYR A 133 21.34 -27.37 5.05
CA TYR A 133 20.97 -28.73 5.44
C TYR A 133 20.97 -29.68 4.23
N TYR A 134 20.33 -29.30 3.12
CA TYR A 134 20.32 -30.11 1.90
C TYR A 134 21.73 -30.28 1.32
N LYS A 135 22.61 -29.28 1.39
CA LYS A 135 24.03 -29.44 0.99
C LYS A 135 24.81 -30.40 1.89
N LEU A 136 24.59 -30.34 3.21
CA LEU A 136 25.21 -31.25 4.17
C LEU A 136 24.78 -32.70 3.96
N PHE A 137 23.50 -32.92 3.64
CA PHE A 137 22.91 -34.24 3.49
C PHE A 137 22.90 -34.75 2.02
N ASN A 138 23.21 -33.92 1.03
CA ASN A 138 23.61 -34.35 -0.33
C ASN A 138 25.11 -34.69 -0.42
N ILE A 139 25.68 -35.26 0.64
CA ILE A 139 26.84 -36.13 0.52
C ILE A 139 26.31 -37.56 0.43
N ALA A 140 26.24 -38.02 -0.83
CA ALA A 140 26.17 -39.40 -1.33
C ALA A 140 24.98 -39.67 -2.27
N GLU A 141 25.11 -39.26 -3.54
CA GLU A 141 25.03 -40.25 -4.62
C GLU A 141 26.46 -40.66 -4.99
#